data_AF-X1STI4-F1
#
_entry.id   AF-X1STI4-F1
#
_cell.length_a   1.000
_cell.length_b   1.000
_cell.length_c   1.000
_cell.angle_alpha   90.00
_cell.angle_beta   90.00
_cell.angle_gamma   90.00
#
_symmetry.space_group_name_H-M   'P 1'
#
loop_
_entity.id
_entity.type
_entity.pdbx_description
1 polymer ?
#
loop_
_entity_poly.entity_id
_entity_poly.type
_entity_poly.pdbx_seq_one_letter_code
_entity_poly.pdbx_strand_id
1 'polypeptide(L)'
;MNSLEAETTTDYKLLVSWQIPADYEGILNEISLYTSDGAKGLFFVKVADQELFTDQKILPKVLTLPWKELPLLAGIKVIVAVKTTDGTATDFNATITGELRYLGKR
;
A
#
# COMPACT_ATOMS: atom_id res chain seq x y z
N MET A 1 -5.88 -28.71 -8.07
CA MET A 1 -4.54 -28.39 -7.53
C MET A 1 -4.34 -26.90 -7.73
N ASN A 2 -4.52 -26.08 -6.69
CA ASN A 2 -4.19 -24.66 -6.77
C ASN A 2 -2.67 -24.55 -6.61
N SER A 3 -1.97 -24.23 -7.68
CA SER A 3 -0.57 -23.83 -7.60
C SER A 3 -0.57 -22.50 -6.87
N LEU A 4 -0.15 -22.50 -5.59
CA LEU A 4 0.12 -21.27 -4.86
C LEU A 4 1.29 -20.60 -5.60
N GLU A 5 1.05 -19.45 -6.21
CA GLU A 5 2.12 -18.64 -6.75
C GLU A 5 3.15 -18.41 -5.64
N ALA A 6 4.41 -18.74 -5.90
CA ALA A 6 5.47 -18.55 -4.91
C ALA A 6 5.58 -17.06 -4.61
N GLU A 7 5.55 -16.70 -3.32
CA GLU A 7 5.84 -15.33 -2.92
C GLU A 7 7.33 -15.04 -3.19
N THR A 8 7.64 -13.83 -3.63
CA THR A 8 9.00 -13.46 -4.04
C THR A 8 9.79 -12.92 -2.86
N THR A 9 11.11 -13.17 -2.86
CA THR A 9 12.06 -12.58 -1.89
C THR A 9 12.76 -11.33 -2.42
N THR A 10 12.80 -11.18 -3.73
CA THR A 10 13.48 -10.09 -4.45
C THR A 10 12.53 -8.99 -4.86
N ASP A 11 11.39 -9.35 -5.43
CA ASP A 11 10.43 -8.43 -6.04
C ASP A 11 9.25 -8.19 -5.11
N TYR A 12 8.73 -6.96 -5.13
CA TYR A 12 7.51 -6.65 -4.39
C TYR A 12 6.27 -7.06 -5.18
N LYS A 13 5.39 -7.81 -4.52
CA LYS A 13 4.02 -8.06 -4.96
C LYS A 13 3.13 -6.88 -4.57
N LEU A 14 2.48 -6.29 -5.57
CA LEU A 14 1.52 -5.22 -5.32
C LEU A 14 0.31 -5.73 -4.55
N LEU A 15 -0.01 -5.10 -3.41
CA LEU A 15 -1.23 -5.40 -2.65
C LEU A 15 -2.38 -4.48 -3.08
N VAL A 16 -2.11 -3.17 -3.09
CA VAL A 16 -3.08 -2.16 -3.49
C VAL A 16 -2.35 -0.92 -4.02
N SER A 17 -2.96 -0.25 -4.99
CA SER A 17 -2.51 1.07 -5.43
C SER A 17 -3.70 1.96 -5.71
N TRP A 18 -3.50 3.26 -5.46
CA TRP A 18 -4.47 4.29 -5.80
C TRP A 18 -3.79 5.39 -6.60
N GLN A 19 -4.28 5.65 -7.81
CA GLN A 19 -3.80 6.73 -8.65
C GLN A 19 -4.85 7.82 -8.72
N ILE A 20 -4.45 9.06 -8.45
CA ILE A 20 -5.35 10.21 -8.51
C ILE A 20 -5.57 10.59 -9.98
N PRO A 21 -6.81 10.60 -10.49
CA PRO A 21 -7.09 10.98 -11.87
C PRO A 21 -6.77 12.46 -12.15
N ALA A 22 -6.58 12.81 -13.43
CA ALA A 22 -6.15 14.15 -13.85
C ALA A 22 -7.09 15.29 -13.39
N ASP A 23 -8.40 15.03 -13.35
CA ASP A 23 -9.43 16.04 -13.05
C ASP A 23 -9.82 16.08 -11.56
N TYR A 24 -9.07 15.40 -10.69
CA TYR A 24 -9.39 15.24 -9.28
C TYR A 24 -8.20 15.56 -8.38
N GLU A 25 -8.52 15.99 -7.17
CA GLU A 25 -7.63 15.98 -6.02
C GLU A 25 -7.99 14.76 -5.16
N GLY A 26 -6.98 13.99 -4.77
CA GLY A 26 -7.14 12.90 -3.82
C GLY A 26 -7.03 13.41 -2.40
N ILE A 27 -7.87 12.94 -1.49
CA ILE A 27 -7.73 13.20 -0.05
C ILE A 27 -7.45 11.85 0.60
N LEU A 28 -6.19 11.63 1.02
CA LEU A 28 -5.79 10.41 1.68
C LEU A 28 -6.13 10.47 3.18
N ASN A 29 -6.88 9.47 3.66
CA ASN A 29 -7.31 9.38 5.05
C ASN A 29 -6.49 8.33 5.80
N GLU A 30 -6.35 7.12 5.27
CA GLU A 30 -5.63 6.05 5.96
C GLU A 30 -5.04 5.02 4.98
N ILE A 31 -3.90 4.45 5.37
CA ILE A 31 -3.41 3.19 4.81
C ILE A 31 -3.36 2.18 5.95
N SER A 32 -4.00 1.03 5.75
CA SER A 32 -3.97 -0.09 6.69
C SER A 32 -3.23 -1.27 6.07
N LEU A 33 -2.28 -1.83 6.81
CA LEU A 33 -1.45 -2.97 6.42
C LEU A 33 -1.79 -4.16 7.31
N TYR A 34 -1.88 -5.36 6.77
CA TYR A 34 -2.15 -6.58 7.52
C TYR A 34 -1.19 -7.70 7.14
N THR A 35 -0.73 -8.44 8.15
CA THR A 35 -0.05 -9.72 7.99
C THR A 35 -0.49 -10.69 9.10
N SER A 36 -0.62 -11.97 8.75
CA SER A 36 -0.79 -13.05 9.73
C SER A 36 0.54 -13.46 10.39
N ASP A 37 1.69 -13.12 9.79
CA ASP A 37 3.03 -13.36 10.35
C ASP A 37 3.95 -12.14 10.11
N GLY A 38 4.27 -11.43 11.18
CA GLY A 38 5.13 -10.25 11.16
C GLY A 38 6.61 -10.52 10.90
N ALA A 39 7.06 -11.78 11.04
CA ALA A 39 8.44 -12.15 10.76
C ALA A 39 8.72 -12.24 9.26
N LYS A 40 7.69 -12.53 8.44
CA LYS A 40 7.82 -12.93 7.04
C LYS A 40 7.59 -11.81 6.03
N GLY A 41 6.74 -10.82 6.34
CA GLY A 41 6.40 -9.74 5.41
C GLY A 41 7.36 -8.55 5.51
N LEU A 42 7.85 -8.10 4.36
CA LEU A 42 8.57 -6.84 4.18
C LEU A 42 7.70 -5.90 3.34
N PHE A 43 7.11 -4.91 3.99
CA PHE A 43 6.21 -3.96 3.35
C PHE A 43 6.96 -2.80 2.73
N PHE A 44 6.45 -2.37 1.58
CA PHE A 44 6.83 -1.15 0.90
C PHE A 44 5.60 -0.24 0.80
N VAL A 45 5.74 1.01 1.22
CA VAL A 45 4.68 2.02 1.15
C VAL A 45 5.25 3.30 0.58
N LYS A 46 4.65 3.77 -0.51
CA LYS A 46 5.03 5.01 -1.18
C LYS A 46 3.81 5.90 -1.39
N VAL A 47 3.92 7.17 -0.99
CA VAL A 47 2.87 8.20 -1.10
C VAL A 47 3.50 9.46 -1.70
N ALA A 48 2.92 10.03 -2.77
CA ALA A 48 3.40 11.28 -3.37
C ALA A 48 4.91 11.33 -3.65
N ASP A 49 5.42 10.25 -4.25
CA ASP A 49 6.84 10.03 -4.51
C ASP A 49 7.77 9.84 -3.28
N GLN A 50 7.24 9.95 -2.08
CA GLN A 50 7.96 9.66 -0.84
C GLN A 50 7.80 8.20 -0.43
N GLU A 51 8.94 7.51 -0.26
CA GLU A 51 8.99 6.19 0.37
C GLU A 51 8.85 6.37 1.88
N LEU A 52 7.71 5.92 2.42
CA LEU A 52 7.45 5.94 3.85
C LEU A 52 8.02 4.69 4.51
N PHE A 53 7.84 3.54 3.85
CA PHE A 53 8.38 2.25 4.26
C PHE A 53 9.13 1.60 3.10
N THR A 54 10.32 1.09 3.42
CA THR A 54 11.15 0.26 2.54
C THR A 54 11.66 -0.90 3.39
N ASP A 55 11.33 -2.13 2.98
CA ASP A 55 11.62 -3.36 3.74
C ASP A 55 11.19 -3.31 5.21
N GLN A 56 10.02 -2.73 5.47
CA GLN A 56 9.50 -2.58 6.82
C GLN A 56 8.76 -3.84 7.27
N LYS A 57 9.14 -4.38 8.44
CA LYS A 57 8.35 -5.40 9.14
C LYS A 57 7.27 -4.74 9.98
N ILE A 58 6.10 -5.38 10.05
CA ILE A 58 5.04 -5.03 10.97
C ILE A 58 4.79 -6.22 11.90
N LEU A 59 4.25 -5.99 13.10
CA LEU A 59 3.86 -7.11 13.97
C LEU A 59 2.69 -7.89 13.36
N PRO A 60 2.51 -9.18 13.68
CA PRO A 60 1.33 -9.93 13.25
C PRO A 60 0.07 -9.26 13.82
N LYS A 61 -0.67 -8.55 12.95
CA LYS A 61 -1.91 -7.75 13.15
C LYS A 61 -1.99 -6.66 12.08
N VAL A 62 -2.98 -5.77 12.23
CA VAL A 62 -3.13 -4.55 11.44
C VAL A 62 -2.20 -3.45 11.96
N LEU A 63 -1.45 -2.81 11.08
CA LEU A 63 -0.79 -1.52 11.30
C LEU A 63 -1.54 -0.45 10.49
N THR A 64 -2.00 0.61 11.16
CA THR A 64 -2.68 1.74 10.50
C THR A 64 -1.77 2.94 10.45
N LEU A 65 -1.76 3.61 9.29
CA LEU A 65 -1.08 4.88 9.04
C LEU A 65 -2.17 5.93 8.80
N PRO A 66 -2.53 6.72 9.81
CA PRO A 66 -3.56 7.74 9.67
C PRO A 66 -2.98 9.04 9.11
N TRP A 67 -3.70 9.64 8.17
CA TRP A 67 -3.53 11.02 7.73
C TRP A 67 -4.72 11.85 8.16
N LYS A 68 -4.46 13.10 8.55
CA LYS A 68 -5.50 14.10 8.79
C LYS A 68 -5.91 14.72 7.44
N GLU A 69 -6.49 13.91 6.55
CA GLU A 69 -6.93 14.33 5.22
C GLU A 69 -5.78 14.93 4.38
N LEU A 70 -4.77 14.12 4.04
CA LEU A 70 -3.64 14.60 3.24
C LEU A 70 -4.08 14.84 1.78
N PRO A 71 -4.05 16.09 1.27
CA PRO A 71 -4.33 16.35 -0.13
C PRO A 71 -3.20 15.82 -1.03
N LEU A 72 -3.59 15.15 -2.11
CA LEU A 72 -2.74 14.58 -3.14
C LEU A 72 -3.13 15.17 -4.49
N LEU A 73 -2.13 15.72 -5.19
CA LEU A 73 -2.29 16.29 -6.51
C LEU A 73 -2.71 15.23 -7.54
N ALA A 74 -3.36 15.69 -8.61
CA ALA A 74 -3.65 14.89 -9.78
C ALA A 74 -2.39 14.18 -10.32
N GLY A 75 -2.54 12.92 -10.73
CA GLY A 75 -1.44 12.10 -11.25
C GLY A 75 -0.56 11.43 -10.18
N ILE A 76 -0.67 11.83 -8.90
CA ILE A 76 0.03 11.16 -7.80
C ILE A 76 -0.47 9.72 -7.66
N LYS A 77 0.47 8.82 -7.33
CA LYS A 77 0.18 7.41 -7.06
C LYS A 77 0.59 7.05 -5.63
N VAL A 78 -0.31 6.36 -4.93
CA VAL A 78 -0.06 5.68 -3.67
C VAL A 78 0.11 4.19 -3.96
N ILE A 79 1.16 3.59 -3.41
CA ILE A 79 1.52 2.19 -3.64
C ILE A 79 1.73 1.51 -2.29
N VAL A 80 1.11 0.35 -2.12
CA VAL A 80 1.41 -0.58 -1.05
C VAL A 80 1.72 -1.94 -1.66
N ALA A 81 2.90 -2.45 -1.32
CA ALA A 81 3.38 -3.71 -1.82
C ALA A 81 4.09 -4.50 -0.71
N VAL A 82 4.27 -5.80 -0.91
CA VAL A 82 4.93 -6.67 0.06
C VAL A 82 5.82 -7.66 -0.68
N LYS A 83 6.95 -8.00 -0.08
CA LYS A 83 7.72 -9.18 -0.45
C LYS A 83 7.93 -10.03 0.80
N THR A 84 8.31 -11.29 0.61
CA THR A 84 8.57 -12.19 1.73
C THR A 84 10.06 -12.27 2.04
N THR A 85 10.41 -12.61 3.28
CA THR A 85 11.82 -12.82 3.64
C THR A 85 12.36 -14.16 3.15
N ASP A 86 11.50 -15.15 2.93
CA ASP A 86 11.89 -16.56 2.71
C ASP A 86 11.15 -17.24 1.55
N GLY A 87 10.29 -16.53 0.82
CA GLY A 87 9.52 -17.06 -0.31
C GLY A 87 8.26 -17.84 0.10
N THR A 88 7.92 -17.86 1.39
CA THR A 88 6.77 -18.63 1.89
C THR A 88 5.48 -17.83 1.80
N ALA A 89 4.46 -18.42 1.18
CA ALA A 89 3.11 -17.86 1.15
C ALA A 89 2.57 -17.59 2.56
N THR A 90 2.04 -16.37 2.76
CA THR A 90 1.46 -15.87 4.01
C THR A 90 0.32 -14.92 3.66
N ASP A 91 -0.65 -14.74 4.57
CA ASP A 91 -1.76 -13.82 4.35
C ASP A 91 -1.30 -12.37 4.56
N PHE A 92 -1.18 -11.64 3.44
CA PHE A 92 -0.94 -10.21 3.43
C PHE A 92 -2.14 -9.48 2.83
N ASN A 93 -2.51 -8.34 3.40
CA ASN A 93 -3.55 -7.49 2.84
C ASN A 93 -3.25 -6.03 3.13
N ALA A 94 -3.81 -5.13 2.33
CA ALA A 94 -3.71 -3.70 2.56
C ALA A 94 -4.94 -2.97 2.01
N THR A 95 -5.31 -1.88 2.67
CA THR A 95 -6.38 -0.99 2.22
C THR A 95 -5.90 0.45 2.20
N ILE A 96 -6.37 1.22 1.22
CA ILE A 96 -6.20 2.66 1.15
C ILE A 96 -7.60 3.27 1.26
N THR A 97 -7.81 4.16 2.23
CA THR A 97 -9.05 4.91 2.38
C THR A 97 -8.80 6.38 2.10
N GLY A 98 -9.74 6.99 1.40
CA GLY A 98 -9.63 8.36 0.96
C GLY A 98 -10.81 8.74 0.08
N GLU A 99 -10.80 10.00 -0.36
CA GLU A 99 -11.86 10.60 -1.17
C GLU A 99 -11.27 11.20 -2.44
N LEU A 100 -12.10 11.31 -3.47
CA LEU A 100 -11.77 12.05 -4.69
C LEU A 100 -12.63 13.31 -4.75
N ARG A 101 -11.96 14.46 -4.81
CA ARG A 101 -12.60 15.77 -4.98
C ARG A 101 -12.42 16.24 -6.41
N TYR A 102 -13.53 16.42 -7.12
CA TYR A 102 -13.49 16.94 -8.49
C TYR A 102 -13.02 18.40 -8.49
N LEU A 103 -12.00 18.72 -9.30
CA LEU A 103 -11.40 20.06 -9.35
C LEU A 103 -12.15 21.04 -10.26
N GLY A 104 -13.14 20.57 -11.01
CA GLY A 104 -13.87 21.38 -11.99
C GLY A 104 -13.07 21.61 -13.27
N LYS A 105 -13.76 21.67 -14.42
CA LYS A 105 -13.16 22.22 -15.64
C LYS A 105 -12.92 23.70 -15.41
N ARG A 106 -11.65 24.11 -15.28
CA ARG A 106 -11.27 25.52 -15.43
C ARG A 106 -11.41 25.96 -16.87
#